data_AF-A0A951F3Z5-F1
#
_entry.id   AF-A0A951F3Z5-F1
#
_cell.length_a   1.000
_cell.length_b   1.000
_cell.length_c   1.000
_cell.angle_alpha   90.00
_cell.angle_beta   90.00
_cell.angle_gamma   90.00
#
_symmetry.space_group_name_H-M   'P 1'
#
loop_
_entity.id
_entity.type
_entity.pdbx_description
1 polymer ?
#
loop_
_entity_poly.entity_id
_entity_poly.type
_entity_poly.pdbx_seq_one_letter_code
_entity_poly.pdbx_strand_id
1 'polypeptide(L)'
;MAKMAVAQIPAKLYELLAPLTPEERARAVQATLILFGDEIPVKSLGGKPGSEGKQLGKFGNPGDAGEFFHSKDPQNKGEILAVAARYRELKGEEVHAKSDLKGVIVDAGRNFDDAHFARDMNNARRQAGFFNLGTGREARLSYYGKQYVDALPDRAKAGALNRPKVGARKSPGSKKKPAKKV
;
A
#
# COMPACT_ATOMS: atom_id res chain seq x y z
N MET A 1 -13.71 4.38 -51.26
CA MET A 1 -12.84 4.47 -50.06
C MET A 1 -11.44 4.88 -50.52
N ALA A 2 -10.99 6.08 -50.15
CA ALA A 2 -9.68 6.58 -50.58
C ALA A 2 -8.57 5.81 -49.84
N LYS A 3 -7.72 5.09 -50.57
CA LYS A 3 -6.47 4.54 -50.03
C LYS A 3 -5.58 5.73 -49.67
N MET A 4 -5.54 6.09 -48.39
CA MET A 4 -4.52 7.02 -47.92
C MET A 4 -3.16 6.38 -48.16
N ALA A 5 -2.30 7.04 -48.93
CA ALA A 5 -0.90 6.63 -49.04
C ALA A 5 -0.30 6.66 -47.64
N VAL A 6 0.34 5.57 -47.22
CA VAL A 6 0.93 5.41 -45.87
C VAL A 6 1.84 6.60 -45.50
N ALA A 7 2.47 7.23 -46.50
CA ALA A 7 3.27 8.43 -46.38
C ALA A 7 2.52 9.69 -45.88
N GLN A 8 1.18 9.73 -45.96
CA GLN A 8 0.36 10.86 -45.50
C GLN A 8 -0.10 10.74 -44.04
N ILE A 9 0.07 9.57 -43.42
CA ILE A 9 -0.37 9.32 -42.04
C ILE A 9 0.41 10.21 -41.04
N PRO A 10 1.75 10.33 -41.12
CA PRO A 10 2.51 11.18 -40.20
C PRO A 10 2.14 12.67 -40.31
N ALA A 11 1.86 13.15 -41.53
CA ALA A 11 1.49 14.54 -41.78
C ALA A 11 0.14 14.89 -41.13
N LYS A 12 -0.88 14.03 -41.30
CA LYS A 12 -2.19 14.24 -40.65
C LYS A 12 -2.12 14.11 -39.14
N LEU A 13 -1.29 13.19 -38.63
CA LEU A 13 -1.08 13.08 -37.19
C LEU A 13 -0.46 14.38 -36.62
N TYR A 14 0.49 14.97 -37.35
CA TYR A 14 1.06 16.26 -36.97
C TYR A 14 0.01 17.37 -36.99
N GLU A 15 -0.82 17.49 -38.03
CA GLU A 15 -1.90 18.47 -38.10
C GLU A 15 -2.89 18.35 -36.93
N LEU A 16 -3.24 17.13 -36.54
CA LEU A 16 -4.14 16.86 -35.41
C LEU A 16 -3.53 17.22 -34.06
N LEU A 17 -2.22 17.04 -33.91
CA LEU A 17 -1.49 17.32 -32.66
C LEU A 17 -0.98 18.75 -32.57
N ALA A 18 -0.81 19.46 -33.68
CA ALA A 18 -0.29 20.82 -33.76
C ALA A 18 -1.00 21.83 -32.83
N PRO A 19 -2.35 21.86 -32.70
CA PRO A 19 -3.03 22.83 -31.84
C PRO A 19 -2.88 22.52 -30.34
N LEU A 20 -2.40 21.33 -29.97
CA LEU A 20 -2.25 20.92 -28.58
C LEU A 20 -0.93 21.43 -27.99
N THR A 21 -0.90 21.67 -26.68
CA THR A 21 0.36 21.92 -25.95
C THR A 21 1.29 20.70 -25.97
N PRO A 22 2.61 20.86 -25.76
CA PRO A 22 3.54 19.72 -25.68
C PRO A 22 3.09 18.64 -24.70
N GLU A 23 2.56 19.02 -23.54
CA GLU A 23 2.05 18.11 -22.52
C GLU A 23 0.77 17.38 -22.96
N GLU A 24 -0.12 18.06 -23.69
CA GLU A 24 -1.33 17.44 -24.25
C GLU A 24 -1.01 16.49 -25.40
N ARG A 25 -0.04 16.83 -26.26
CA ARG A 25 0.45 15.92 -27.30
C ARG A 25 0.99 14.62 -26.71
N ALA A 26 1.80 14.72 -25.65
CA ALA A 26 2.33 13.54 -24.97
C ALA A 26 1.20 12.67 -24.40
N ARG A 27 0.19 13.28 -23.77
CA ARG A 27 -0.98 12.57 -23.25
C ARG A 27 -1.82 11.93 -24.35
N ALA A 28 -2.05 12.62 -25.46
CA ALA A 28 -2.82 12.08 -26.59
C ALA A 28 -2.14 10.86 -27.22
N VAL A 29 -0.82 10.91 -27.41
CA VAL A 29 -0.03 9.77 -27.92
C VAL A 29 -0.08 8.60 -26.93
N GLN A 30 0.08 8.85 -25.63
CA GLN A 30 -0.02 7.81 -24.60
C GLN A 30 -1.41 7.17 -24.52
N ALA A 31 -2.48 7.97 -24.55
CA ALA A 31 -3.85 7.46 -24.56
C ALA A 31 -4.12 6.57 -25.79
N THR A 32 -3.56 6.94 -26.94
CA THR A 32 -3.67 6.16 -28.17
C THR A 32 -2.95 4.81 -28.01
N LEU A 33 -1.73 4.80 -27.48
CA LEU A 33 -0.97 3.56 -27.23
C LEU A 33 -1.69 2.63 -26.23
N ILE A 34 -2.28 3.17 -25.16
CA ILE A 34 -3.10 2.40 -24.21
C ILE A 34 -4.31 1.77 -24.91
N LEU A 35 -4.99 2.53 -25.78
CA LEU A 35 -6.15 2.03 -26.52
C LEU A 35 -5.79 0.86 -27.44
N PHE A 36 -4.57 0.85 -28.00
CA PHE A 36 -4.06 -0.24 -28.83
C PHE A 36 -3.45 -1.41 -28.03
N GLY A 37 -3.45 -1.34 -26.70
CA GLY A 37 -2.95 -2.42 -25.83
C GLY A 37 -1.44 -2.48 -25.72
N ASP A 38 -0.73 -1.43 -26.15
CA ASP A 38 0.72 -1.35 -26.01
C ASP A 38 1.10 -0.99 -24.56
N GLU A 39 1.96 -1.81 -23.94
CA GLU A 39 2.50 -1.55 -22.61
C GLU A 39 3.47 -0.36 -22.66
N ILE A 40 3.07 0.80 -22.12
CA ILE A 40 3.94 1.97 -22.05
C ILE A 40 4.85 1.82 -20.82
N PRO A 41 6.20 1.81 -20.98
CA PRO A 41 7.10 1.83 -19.84
C PRO A 41 6.91 3.12 -19.04
N VAL A 42 6.61 2.96 -17.75
CA VAL A 42 6.29 4.01 -16.76
C VAL A 42 7.37 5.09 -16.61
N LYS A 43 8.55 4.91 -17.22
CA LYS A 43 9.69 5.83 -17.20
C LYS A 43 9.54 7.08 -18.09
N SER A 44 8.49 7.21 -18.89
CA SER A 44 8.25 8.43 -19.70
C SER A 44 7.41 9.50 -18.99
N LEU A 45 6.99 9.25 -17.74
CA LEU A 45 6.39 10.29 -16.89
C LEU A 45 7.47 11.25 -16.43
N GLY A 46 7.77 12.24 -17.29
CA GLY A 46 8.51 13.44 -16.91
C GLY A 46 7.79 14.14 -15.76
N GLY A 47 8.19 13.82 -14.54
CA GLY A 47 7.78 14.55 -13.36
C GLY A 47 8.24 16.00 -13.49
N LYS A 48 7.30 16.94 -13.35
CA LYS A 48 7.62 18.24 -12.78
C LYS A 48 6.97 18.34 -11.40
N PRO A 49 7.72 18.81 -10.38
CA PRO A 49 7.20 19.08 -9.05
C PRO A 49 6.48 20.43 -9.11
N GLY A 50 5.25 20.49 -8.61
CA GLY A 50 4.52 21.75 -8.51
C GLY A 50 3.08 21.65 -8.94
N SER A 51 2.27 20.95 -8.16
CA SER A 51 0.89 21.37 -7.96
C SER A 51 0.40 20.75 -6.66
N GLU A 52 0.36 21.61 -5.63
CA GLU A 52 -0.46 21.40 -4.44
C GLU A 52 -1.93 21.33 -4.87
N GLY A 53 -2.34 20.13 -5.28
CA GLY A 53 -3.74 19.79 -5.49
C GLY A 53 -3.97 18.48 -4.78
N LYS A 54 -4.72 18.49 -3.67
CA LYS A 54 -5.26 17.29 -3.02
C LYS A 54 -5.90 16.39 -4.08
N GLN A 55 -5.18 15.38 -4.58
CA GLN A 55 -5.78 14.27 -5.30
C GLN A 55 -6.42 13.34 -4.29
N LEU A 56 -7.66 13.68 -3.92
CA LEU A 56 -8.62 12.73 -3.41
C LEU A 56 -8.95 11.74 -4.54
N GLY A 57 -8.55 10.49 -4.34
CA GLY A 57 -9.18 9.32 -4.97
C GLY A 57 -8.89 9.11 -6.45
N LYS A 58 -7.66 8.75 -6.81
CA LYS A 58 -7.45 7.89 -7.98
C LYS A 58 -7.82 6.47 -7.53
N PHE A 59 -9.09 6.09 -7.71
CA PHE A 59 -9.50 4.69 -7.56
C PHE A 59 -8.77 3.90 -8.66
N GLY A 60 -7.79 3.11 -8.23
CA GLY A 60 -6.93 2.32 -9.10
C GLY A 60 -7.68 1.16 -9.76
N ASN A 61 -7.01 0.43 -10.64
CA ASN A 61 -7.59 -0.78 -11.25
C ASN A 61 -8.00 -1.83 -10.18
N PRO A 62 -8.90 -2.80 -10.50
CA PRO A 62 -9.36 -3.91 -9.64
C PRO A 62 -8.31 -4.89 -9.07
N GLY A 63 -7.03 -4.51 -9.07
CA GLY A 63 -5.93 -5.20 -8.39
C GLY A 63 -4.90 -4.24 -7.78
N ASP A 64 -5.25 -2.96 -7.64
CA ASP A 64 -4.39 -1.91 -7.11
C ASP A 64 -4.46 -1.83 -5.58
N ALA A 65 -3.35 -1.42 -4.97
CA ALA A 65 -3.22 -1.34 -3.52
C ALA A 65 -4.24 -0.36 -2.92
N GLY A 66 -4.53 0.74 -3.63
CA GLY A 66 -5.51 1.74 -3.20
C GLY A 66 -6.91 1.18 -3.00
N GLU A 67 -7.43 0.40 -3.96
CA GLU A 67 -8.75 -0.21 -3.85
C GLU A 67 -8.81 -1.26 -2.75
N PHE A 68 -7.76 -2.09 -2.62
CA PHE A 68 -7.68 -3.06 -1.55
C PHE A 68 -7.73 -2.39 -0.17
N PHE A 69 -6.96 -1.31 0.02
CA PHE A 69 -6.99 -0.52 1.25
C PHE A 69 -8.33 0.16 1.49
N HIS A 70 -8.99 0.66 0.45
CA HIS A 70 -10.30 1.27 0.58
C HIS A 70 -11.36 0.23 1.02
N SER A 71 -11.35 -0.95 0.40
CA SER A 71 -12.29 -2.03 0.73
C SER A 71 -12.13 -2.54 2.18
N LYS A 72 -10.90 -2.52 2.71
CA LYS A 72 -10.57 -2.98 4.06
C LYS A 72 -10.66 -1.88 5.12
N ASP A 73 -10.66 -0.62 4.71
CA ASP A 73 -10.73 0.58 5.55
C ASP A 73 -9.88 0.50 6.85
N PRO A 74 -8.54 0.36 6.77
CA PRO A 74 -7.71 0.27 7.97
C PRO A 74 -7.66 1.60 8.73
N GLN A 75 -7.86 1.55 10.05
CA GLN A 75 -8.07 2.73 10.90
C GLN A 75 -6.83 3.10 11.73
N ASN A 76 -5.94 2.14 11.99
CA ASN A 76 -4.73 2.36 12.78
C ASN A 76 -3.48 1.84 12.07
N LYS A 77 -2.30 2.24 12.55
CA LYS A 77 -1.00 1.87 11.94
C LYS A 77 -0.77 0.36 11.92
N GLY A 78 -1.23 -0.38 12.93
CA GLY A 78 -1.12 -1.83 12.98
C GLY A 78 -1.94 -2.52 11.88
N GLU A 79 -3.16 -2.05 11.66
CA GLU A 79 -4.04 -2.51 10.58
C GLU A 79 -3.51 -2.14 9.21
N ILE A 80 -3.02 -0.91 9.03
CA ILE A 80 -2.38 -0.47 7.77
C ILE A 80 -1.24 -1.44 7.41
N LEU A 81 -0.39 -1.80 8.38
CA LEU A 81 0.68 -2.79 8.17
C LEU A 81 0.12 -4.18 7.84
N ALA A 82 -0.93 -4.62 8.54
CA ALA A 82 -1.53 -5.94 8.31
C ALA A 82 -2.21 -6.04 6.93
N VAL A 83 -2.93 -5.00 6.50
CA VAL A 83 -3.56 -4.90 5.18
C VAL A 83 -2.50 -4.86 4.08
N ALA A 84 -1.43 -4.08 4.26
CA ALA A 84 -0.30 -4.05 3.32
C ALA A 84 0.31 -5.45 3.15
N ALA A 85 0.56 -6.14 4.26
CA ALA A 85 1.09 -7.49 4.26
C ALA A 85 0.13 -8.47 3.57
N ARG A 86 -1.17 -8.40 3.85
CA ARG A 86 -2.16 -9.31 3.26
C ARG A 86 -2.28 -9.14 1.76
N TYR A 87 -2.26 -7.89 1.28
CA TYR A 87 -2.22 -7.58 -0.14
C TYR A 87 -1.02 -8.23 -0.84
N ARG A 88 0.16 -8.17 -0.21
CA ARG A 88 1.37 -8.81 -0.73
C ARG A 88 1.28 -10.34 -0.71
N GLU A 89 0.70 -10.94 0.33
CA GLU A 89 0.46 -12.39 0.36
C GLU A 89 -0.47 -12.85 -0.76
N LEU A 90 -1.51 -12.06 -1.09
CA LEU A 90 -2.40 -12.34 -2.22
C LEU A 90 -1.67 -12.27 -3.58
N LYS A 91 -0.51 -11.61 -3.62
CA LYS A 91 0.40 -11.56 -4.78
C LYS A 91 1.54 -12.57 -4.70
N GLY A 92 1.52 -13.49 -3.73
CA GLY A 92 2.48 -14.59 -3.59
C GLY A 92 3.69 -14.29 -2.71
N GLU A 93 3.74 -13.14 -2.02
CA GLU A 93 4.87 -12.78 -1.15
C GLU A 93 4.52 -13.01 0.32
N GLU A 94 5.10 -14.03 0.95
CA GLU A 94 4.81 -14.39 2.36
C GLU A 94 5.65 -13.63 3.40
N VAL A 95 6.76 -13.05 2.95
CA VAL A 95 7.74 -12.37 3.79
C VAL A 95 7.73 -10.89 3.46
N HIS A 96 7.67 -10.06 4.51
CA HIS A 96 7.53 -8.63 4.33
C HIS A 96 8.67 -7.83 4.94
N ALA A 97 9.51 -7.24 4.07
CA ALA A 97 10.49 -6.25 4.44
C ALA A 97 9.85 -4.86 4.59
N LYS A 98 10.54 -3.96 5.33
CA LYS A 98 10.09 -2.58 5.56
C LYS A 98 9.88 -1.81 4.25
N SER A 99 10.83 -1.92 3.31
CA SER A 99 10.82 -1.23 2.02
C SER A 99 9.56 -1.52 1.23
N ASP A 100 9.16 -2.78 1.21
CA ASP A 100 8.07 -3.25 0.37
C ASP A 100 6.71 -2.88 0.99
N LEU A 101 6.60 -3.00 2.32
CA LEU A 101 5.43 -2.52 3.06
C LEU A 101 5.25 -1.01 2.85
N LYS A 102 6.36 -0.26 2.88
CA LYS A 102 6.35 1.17 2.57
C LYS A 102 5.85 1.42 1.15
N GLY A 103 6.34 0.69 0.15
CA GLY A 103 5.88 0.80 -1.24
C GLY A 103 4.37 0.64 -1.34
N VAL A 104 3.82 -0.48 -0.84
CA VAL A 104 2.38 -0.76 -0.89
C VAL A 104 1.55 0.31 -0.17
N ILE A 105 2.00 0.79 1.00
CA ILE A 105 1.27 1.79 1.78
C ILE A 105 1.25 3.15 1.08
N VAL A 106 2.37 3.53 0.46
CA VAL A 106 2.48 4.78 -0.32
C VAL A 106 1.67 4.69 -1.61
N ASP A 107 1.74 3.56 -2.32
CA ASP A 107 0.95 3.30 -3.53
C ASP A 107 -0.56 3.33 -3.24
N ALA A 108 -0.97 2.87 -2.04
CA ALA A 108 -2.33 3.00 -1.55
C ALA A 108 -2.73 4.42 -1.10
N GLY A 109 -1.86 5.42 -1.29
CA GLY A 109 -2.11 6.82 -0.92
C GLY A 109 -2.14 7.07 0.60
N ARG A 110 -1.51 6.21 1.40
CA ARG A 110 -1.47 6.34 2.87
C ARG A 110 -0.08 6.79 3.32
N ASN A 111 -0.03 7.53 4.43
CA ASN A 111 1.22 8.01 5.00
C ASN A 111 1.97 6.88 5.73
N PHE A 112 3.24 6.69 5.40
CA PHE A 112 4.16 5.76 6.05
C PHE A 112 5.16 6.51 6.95
N ASP A 113 5.14 6.19 8.25
CA ASP A 113 6.06 6.80 9.23
C ASP A 113 7.32 5.93 9.39
N ASP A 114 8.38 6.33 8.68
CA ASP A 114 9.65 5.62 8.69
C ASP A 114 10.34 5.59 10.06
N ALA A 115 10.18 6.67 10.84
CA ALA A 115 10.84 6.85 12.14
C ALA A 115 10.20 5.95 13.20
N HIS A 116 8.88 5.77 13.14
CA HIS A 116 8.14 4.97 14.11
C HIS A 116 7.84 3.54 13.66
N PHE A 117 8.25 3.15 12.45
CA PHE A 117 7.98 1.81 11.90
C PHE A 117 8.33 0.67 12.87
N ALA A 118 9.50 0.71 13.52
CA ALA A 118 9.91 -0.34 14.44
C ALA A 118 8.97 -0.46 15.66
N ARG A 119 8.49 0.67 16.17
CA ARG A 119 7.50 0.73 17.26
C ARG A 119 6.16 0.20 16.78
N ASP A 120 5.68 0.67 15.63
CA ASP A 120 4.37 0.31 15.09
C ASP A 120 4.31 -1.18 14.70
N MET A 121 5.39 -1.72 14.14
CA MET A 121 5.54 -3.14 13.85
C MET A 121 5.59 -3.97 15.14
N ASN A 122 6.30 -3.50 16.17
CA ASN A 122 6.30 -4.16 17.48
C ASN A 122 4.91 -4.17 18.14
N ASN A 123 4.15 -3.07 18.01
CA ASN A 123 2.77 -3.01 18.45
C ASN A 123 1.89 -3.94 17.62
N ALA A 124 2.04 -4.00 16.29
CA ALA A 124 1.29 -4.93 15.45
C ALA A 124 1.58 -6.41 15.79
N ARG A 125 2.82 -6.74 16.18
CA ARG A 125 3.22 -8.08 16.64
C ARG A 125 2.69 -8.40 18.04
N ARG A 126 3.03 -7.58 19.03
CA ARG A 126 2.82 -7.88 20.46
C ARG A 126 1.49 -7.34 21.00
N GLN A 127 1.19 -6.11 20.62
CA GLN A 127 -0.09 -5.42 20.78
C GLN A 127 -1.20 -6.21 20.11
N ALA A 128 -1.16 -6.18 18.77
CA ALA A 128 -2.24 -6.57 17.89
C ALA A 128 -2.36 -8.08 17.68
N GLY A 129 -1.23 -8.79 17.63
CA GLY A 129 -1.18 -10.21 17.28
C GLY A 129 -1.25 -10.46 15.76
N PHE A 130 -1.19 -9.42 14.94
CA PHE A 130 -1.33 -9.52 13.48
C PHE A 130 -0.14 -10.21 12.81
N PHE A 131 1.05 -10.11 13.42
CA PHE A 131 2.28 -10.69 12.89
C PHE A 131 2.86 -11.71 13.85
N ASN A 132 3.56 -12.72 13.32
CA ASN A 132 4.21 -13.73 14.14
C ASN A 132 5.31 -13.12 15.03
N LEU A 133 5.43 -13.66 16.25
CA LEU A 133 6.48 -13.30 17.20
C LEU A 133 7.80 -13.95 16.76
N GLY A 134 8.61 -13.24 16.00
CA GLY A 134 9.95 -13.67 15.60
C GLY A 134 11.01 -12.59 15.86
N THR A 135 12.26 -13.03 16.04
CA THR A 135 13.46 -12.17 16.12
C THR A 135 13.97 -11.71 14.75
N GLY A 136 13.39 -12.24 13.66
CA GLY A 136 13.76 -11.88 12.30
C GLY A 136 13.37 -10.46 11.90
N ARG A 137 14.18 -9.88 11.01
CA ARG A 137 13.87 -8.62 10.28
C ARG A 137 12.65 -8.77 9.37
N GLU A 138 12.32 -10.00 9.01
CA GLU A 138 11.21 -10.40 8.16
C GLU A 138 9.90 -10.43 8.95
N ALA A 139 8.89 -9.69 8.49
CA ALA A 139 7.55 -9.74 9.04
C ALA A 139 6.70 -10.76 8.26
N ARG A 140 6.05 -11.69 8.95
CA ARG A 140 5.04 -12.60 8.38
C ARG A 140 3.73 -12.42 9.12
N LEU A 141 2.62 -12.37 8.40
CA LEU A 141 1.29 -12.34 9.03
C LEU A 141 1.08 -13.62 9.83
N SER A 142 0.49 -13.48 11.01
CA SER A 142 -0.02 -14.62 11.76
C SER A 142 -1.32 -15.11 11.13
N TYR A 143 -1.72 -16.34 11.44
CA TYR A 143 -3.03 -16.85 11.02
C TYR A 143 -4.18 -15.93 11.46
N TYR A 144 -4.12 -15.42 12.70
CA TYR A 144 -5.05 -14.42 13.21
C TYR A 144 -5.03 -13.13 12.39
N GLY A 145 -3.84 -12.61 12.04
CA GLY A 145 -3.73 -11.40 11.23
C GLY A 145 -4.38 -11.54 9.85
N LYS A 146 -4.22 -12.71 9.20
CA LYS A 146 -4.89 -13.01 7.92
C LYS A 146 -6.40 -13.00 8.08
N GLN A 147 -6.94 -13.76 9.04
CA GLN A 147 -8.38 -13.80 9.31
C GLN A 147 -8.95 -12.42 9.67
N TYR A 148 -8.21 -11.63 10.44
CA TYR A 148 -8.61 -10.28 10.81
C TYR A 148 -8.77 -9.38 9.59
N VAL A 149 -7.77 -9.35 8.69
CA VAL A 149 -7.86 -8.55 7.46
C VAL A 149 -8.93 -9.10 6.52
N ASP A 150 -9.09 -10.41 6.44
CA ASP A 150 -10.12 -11.02 5.59
C ASP A 150 -11.54 -10.66 6.07
N ALA A 151 -11.75 -10.53 7.38
CA ALA A 151 -13.01 -10.09 7.97
C ALA A 151 -13.32 -8.58 7.77
N LEU A 152 -12.31 -7.74 7.50
CA LEU A 152 -12.54 -6.32 7.20
C LEU A 152 -13.30 -6.17 5.86
N PRO A 153 -14.21 -5.18 5.74
CA PRO A 153 -14.44 -4.07 6.67
C PRO A 153 -15.39 -4.36 7.84
N ASP A 154 -15.89 -5.60 7.99
CA ASP A 154 -16.78 -5.97 9.09
C ASP A 154 -16.03 -6.05 10.42
N ARG A 155 -16.05 -4.92 11.15
CA ARG A 155 -15.38 -4.75 12.44
C ARG A 155 -15.94 -5.64 13.53
N ALA A 156 -17.22 -5.97 13.48
CA ALA A 156 -17.85 -6.84 14.46
C ALA A 156 -17.31 -8.27 14.31
N LYS A 157 -17.20 -8.76 13.06
CA LYS A 157 -16.58 -10.06 12.78
C LYS A 157 -15.10 -10.09 13.12
N ALA A 158 -14.35 -9.04 12.75
CA ALA A 158 -12.92 -8.96 13.05
C ALA A 158 -12.64 -8.93 14.57
N GLY A 159 -13.51 -8.27 15.36
CA GLY A 159 -13.44 -8.23 16.82
C GLY A 159 -13.84 -9.52 17.52
N ALA A 160 -14.68 -10.35 16.89
CA ALA A 160 -15.09 -11.66 17.41
C ALA A 160 -14.01 -12.75 17.27
N LEU A 161 -12.94 -12.48 16.51
CA LEU A 161 -11.84 -13.43 16.33
C LEU A 161 -11.02 -13.61 17.62
N ASN A 162 -10.68 -14.86 17.93
CA ASN A 162 -9.86 -15.20 19.09
C ASN A 162 -8.43 -14.71 18.89
N ARG A 163 -8.11 -13.57 19.53
CA ARG A 163 -6.78 -13.00 19.50
C ARG A 163 -5.77 -13.91 20.21
N PRO A 164 -4.59 -14.18 19.62
CA PRO A 164 -3.53 -14.90 20.32
C PRO A 164 -3.11 -14.14 21.59
N LYS A 165 -3.06 -14.86 22.71
CA LYS A 165 -2.63 -14.32 23.99
C LYS A 165 -1.11 -14.13 23.98
N VAL A 166 -0.65 -12.94 23.60
CA VAL A 166 0.77 -12.59 23.72
C VAL A 166 1.09 -12.48 25.21
N GLY A 167 1.97 -13.36 25.69
CA GLY A 167 2.35 -13.42 27.11
C GLY A 167 2.69 -12.04 27.64
N ALA A 168 1.96 -11.60 28.66
CA ALA A 168 2.23 -10.34 29.32
C ALA A 168 3.69 -10.32 29.78
N ARG A 169 4.44 -9.27 29.42
CA ARG A 169 5.72 -8.99 30.05
C ARG A 169 5.45 -8.91 31.54
N LYS A 170 5.96 -9.85 32.34
CA LYS A 170 6.02 -9.71 33.80
C LYS A 170 6.70 -8.36 34.04
N SER A 171 5.95 -7.39 34.57
CA SER A 171 6.53 -6.13 35.00
C SER A 171 7.66 -6.47 35.97
N PRO A 172 8.90 -5.96 35.77
CA PRO A 172 9.96 -6.17 36.74
C PRO A 172 9.46 -5.60 38.06
N GLY A 173 9.23 -6.50 39.03
CA GLY A 173 8.62 -6.16 40.29
C GLY A 173 9.32 -4.96 40.93
N SER A 174 8.51 -3.99 41.37
CA SER A 174 8.89 -3.04 42.39
C SER A 174 9.63 -3.80 43.49
N LYS A 175 10.95 -3.61 43.60
CA LYS A 175 11.73 -4.10 44.74
C LYS A 175 11.06 -3.53 45.99
N LYS A 176 10.32 -4.37 46.73
CA LYS A 176 9.88 -4.04 48.09
C LYS A 176 11.15 -3.67 48.86
N LYS A 177 11.28 -2.39 49.23
CA LYS A 177 12.34 -1.94 50.14
C LYS A 177 12.22 -2.79 51.42
N PRO A 178 13.31 -3.39 51.94
CA PRO A 178 13.24 -4.08 53.21
C PRO A 178 12.87 -3.06 54.30
N ALA A 179 11.85 -3.40 55.09
CA ALA A 179 11.45 -2.61 56.24
C ALA A 179 12.64 -2.47 57.21
N LYS A 180 12.98 -1.24 57.55
CA LYS A 180 13.99 -0.90 58.55
C LYS A 180 13.47 -1.44 59.90
N LYS A 181 14.11 -2.47 60.46
CA LYS A 181 13.87 -2.87 61.85
C LYS A 181 14.34 -1.71 62.75
N VAL A 182 13.46 -1.24 63.62
CA VAL A 182 13.73 -0.39 64.77
C VAL A 182 14.01 -1.32 65.95
#